data_AF-A0A1Y4N960-F1
#
_entry.id   AF-A0A1Y4N960-F1
#
_cell.length_a   1.000
_cell.length_b   1.000
_cell.length_c   1.000
_cell.angle_alpha   90.00
_cell.angle_beta   90.00
_cell.angle_gamma   90.00
#
_symmetry.space_group_name_H-M   'P 1'
#
loop_
_entity.id
_entity.type
_entity.pdbx_description
1 polymer ?
#
loop_
_entity_poly.entity_id
_entity_poly.type
_entity_poly.pdbx_seq_one_letter_code
_entity_poly.pdbx_strand_id
1 'polypeptide(L)'
;MNENIKCPKCGYPIAENNHRYYCSNKACDFSIVKVLCGKRITKSQIKILCAGGRTAVIKNMISKSGSHFDAALSYNKTDGKIEFVFE
;
A
#
# COMPACT_ATOMS: atom_id res chain seq x y z
N MET A 1 -11.36 11.05 -16.18
CA MET A 1 -10.37 11.11 -15.07
C MET A 1 -9.87 9.70 -14.87
N ASN A 2 -8.72 9.37 -15.46
CA ASN A 2 -8.28 7.98 -15.58
C ASN A 2 -7.25 7.71 -14.48
N GLU A 3 -7.70 7.22 -13.32
CA GLU A 3 -6.80 6.84 -12.22
C GLU A 3 -6.11 5.51 -12.54
N ASN A 4 -5.14 5.56 -13.45
CA ASN A 4 -4.31 4.41 -13.79
C ASN A 4 -3.19 4.25 -12.75
N ILE A 5 -3.49 3.65 -11.61
CA ILE A 5 -2.48 3.29 -10.61
C ILE A 5 -1.56 2.23 -11.23
N LYS A 6 -0.28 2.57 -11.41
CA LYS A 6 0.73 1.66 -11.93
C LYS A 6 1.45 0.96 -10.80
N CYS A 7 1.75 -0.32 -10.98
CA CYS A 7 2.47 -1.12 -10.02
C CYS A 7 3.90 -0.57 -9.89
N PRO A 8 4.36 -0.27 -8.67
CA PRO A 8 5.70 0.28 -8.46
C PRO A 8 6.82 -0.73 -8.74
N LYS A 9 6.49 -2.03 -8.85
CA LYS A 9 7.44 -3.11 -9.15
C LYS A 9 7.63 -3.36 -10.65
N CYS A 10 6.54 -3.35 -11.43
CA CYS A 10 6.57 -3.73 -12.85
C CYS A 10 5.91 -2.71 -13.81
N GLY A 11 5.31 -1.63 -13.30
CA GLY A 11 4.66 -0.61 -14.11
C GLY A 11 3.27 -0.96 -14.64
N TYR A 12 2.81 -2.21 -14.50
CA TYR A 12 1.48 -2.66 -14.93
C TYR A 12 0.34 -2.04 -14.10
N PRO A 13 -0.88 -1.89 -14.65
CA PRO A 13 -2.02 -1.41 -13.89
C PRO A 13 -2.30 -2.29 -12.66
N ILE A 14 -2.62 -1.65 -11.54
CA ILE A 14 -3.12 -2.30 -10.34
C ILE A 14 -4.63 -2.47 -10.48
N ALA A 15 -5.07 -3.71 -10.31
CA ALA A 15 -6.47 -4.05 -10.14
C ALA A 15 -6.84 -4.00 -8.65
N GLU A 16 -8.12 -3.80 -8.36
CA GLU A 16 -8.63 -3.83 -7.00
C GLU A 16 -9.87 -4.70 -6.91
N ASN A 17 -9.95 -5.46 -5.82
CA ASN A 17 -11.16 -6.16 -5.42
C ASN A 17 -11.71 -5.53 -4.14
N ASN A 18 -12.82 -6.06 -3.63
CA ASN A 18 -13.45 -5.55 -2.40
C ASN A 18 -12.50 -5.56 -1.19
N HIS A 19 -11.55 -6.50 -1.14
CA HIS A 19 -10.69 -6.73 0.02
C HIS A 19 -9.22 -6.33 -0.18
N ARG A 20 -8.71 -6.22 -1.42
CA ARG A 20 -7.29 -5.97 -1.70
C ARG A 20 -7.03 -5.36 -3.08
N TYR A 21 -5.96 -4.61 -3.19
CA TYR A 21 -5.31 -4.17 -4.43
C TYR A 21 -4.27 -5.21 -4.84
N TYR A 22 -4.16 -5.50 -6.12
CA TYR A 22 -3.20 -6.47 -6.64
C TYR A 22 -2.74 -6.06 -8.03
N CYS A 23 -1.51 -6.43 -8.39
CA CYS A 23 -1.06 -6.17 -9.74
C CYS A 23 -1.87 -7.01 -10.75
N SER A 24 -2.30 -6.39 -11.85
CA SER A 24 -2.98 -7.12 -12.93
C SER A 24 -2.02 -8.11 -13.64
N ASN A 25 -0.71 -7.89 -13.52
CA ASN A 25 0.30 -8.80 -14.04
C ASN A 25 0.46 -10.02 -13.14
N LYS A 26 0.16 -11.22 -13.66
CA LYS A 26 0.33 -12.50 -12.95
C LYS A 26 1.79 -12.82 -12.62
N ALA A 27 2.75 -12.28 -13.36
CA ALA A 27 4.18 -12.43 -13.05
C ALA A 27 4.64 -11.55 -11.87
N CYS A 28 3.76 -10.69 -11.35
CA CYS A 28 4.07 -9.76 -10.28
C CYS A 28 3.29 -10.10 -9.01
N ASP A 29 3.97 -10.62 -7.99
CA ASP A 29 3.41 -10.92 -6.67
C ASP A 29 3.01 -9.70 -5.80
N PHE A 30 2.92 -8.52 -6.40
CA PHE A 30 2.52 -7.32 -5.67
C PHE A 30 1.04 -7.37 -5.34
N SER A 31 0.72 -7.41 -4.04
CA SER A 31 -0.64 -7.28 -3.53
C SER A 31 -0.65 -6.54 -2.19
N ILE A 32 -1.69 -5.75 -1.96
CA ILE A 32 -1.88 -4.93 -0.79
C ILE A 32 -3.33 -5.06 -0.33
N VAL A 33 -3.54 -5.48 0.92
CA VAL A 33 -4.88 -5.52 1.51
C VAL A 33 -5.47 -4.12 1.68
N LYS A 34 -6.78 -3.97 1.44
CA LYS A 34 -7.49 -2.71 1.67
C LYS A 34 -7.55 -2.34 3.14
N VAL A 35 -7.36 -3.30 4.03
CA VAL A 35 -7.30 -3.10 5.48
C VAL A 35 -5.94 -3.58 5.96
N LEU A 36 -5.05 -2.64 6.29
CA LEU A 36 -3.72 -2.90 6.83
C LEU A 36 -3.68 -2.45 8.28
N CYS A 37 -3.24 -3.30 9.22
CA CYS A 37 -3.18 -2.96 10.65
C CYS A 37 -4.50 -2.38 11.19
N GLY A 38 -5.65 -2.94 10.80
CA GLY A 38 -6.98 -2.45 11.22
C GLY A 38 -7.41 -1.13 10.58
N LYS A 39 -6.63 -0.55 9.66
CA LYS A 39 -6.91 0.71 8.98
C LYS A 39 -7.17 0.52 7.50
N ARG A 40 -8.17 1.23 7.00
CA ARG A 40 -8.57 1.15 5.59
C ARG A 40 -7.66 2.04 4.74
N ILE A 41 -6.95 1.44 3.79
CA ILE A 41 -6.09 2.12 2.84
C ILE A 41 -6.94 2.60 1.66
N THR A 42 -6.94 3.92 1.45
CA THR A 42 -7.67 4.56 0.35
C THR A 42 -6.87 4.47 -0.95
N LYS A 43 -7.56 4.59 -2.09
CA LYS A 43 -6.90 4.61 -3.40
C LYS A 43 -5.84 5.72 -3.51
N SER A 44 -6.12 6.88 -2.93
CA SER A 44 -5.16 8.00 -2.89
C SER A 44 -3.85 7.61 -2.20
N GLN A 45 -3.91 6.86 -1.10
CA GLN A 45 -2.70 6.37 -0.44
C GLN A 45 -1.95 5.34 -1.31
N ILE A 46 -2.66 4.40 -1.94
CA ILE A 46 -2.05 3.47 -2.89
C ILE A 46 -1.37 4.21 -4.04
N LYS A 47 -1.98 5.27 -4.56
CA LYS A 47 -1.41 6.09 -5.63
C LYS A 47 -0.10 6.73 -5.21
N ILE A 48 -0.03 7.28 -4.00
CA ILE A 48 1.20 7.87 -3.44
C ILE A 48 2.28 6.79 -3.23
N LEU A 49 1.92 5.65 -2.64
CA LEU A 49 2.82 4.49 -2.47
C LEU A 49 3.39 4.02 -3.82
N CYS A 50 2.52 3.89 -4.82
CA CYS A 50 2.91 3.45 -6.16
C CYS A 50 3.76 4.47 -6.91
N ALA A 51 3.59 5.76 -6.64
CA ALA A 51 4.49 6.80 -7.14
C ALA A 51 5.91 6.66 -6.56
N GLY A 52 6.09 5.87 -5.49
CA GLY A 52 7.34 5.77 -4.73
C GLY A 52 7.44 6.81 -3.62
N GLY A 53 6.31 7.42 -3.25
CA GLY A 53 6.21 8.30 -2.11
C GLY A 53 5.93 7.55 -0.81
N ARG A 54 5.84 8.32 0.26
CA ARG A 54 5.38 7.87 1.58
C ARG A 54 3.93 8.32 1.76
N THR A 55 3.07 7.47 2.31
CA THR A 55 1.71 7.91 2.67
C THR A 55 1.77 8.88 3.83
N ALA A 56 0.68 9.61 4.04
CA ALA A 56 0.46 10.27 5.31
C ALA A 56 0.54 9.26 6.47
N VAL A 57 0.96 9.75 7.64
CA VAL A 57 0.97 8.98 8.89
C VAL A 57 -0.44 8.47 9.16
N ILE A 58 -0.57 7.14 9.18
CA ILE A 58 -1.83 6.47 9.46
C ILE A 58 -1.91 6.32 10.96
N LYS A 59 -2.83 7.07 11.56
CA LYS A 59 -3.02 7.01 13.00
C LYS A 59 -3.81 5.79 13.44
N ASN A 60 -3.55 5.31 14.65
CA ASN A 60 -4.25 4.17 15.28
C ASN A 60 -4.12 2.85 14.48
N MET A 61 -2.97 2.59 13.88
CA MET A 61 -2.69 1.27 13.31
C MET A 61 -2.50 0.25 14.44
N ILE A 62 -3.06 -0.94 14.26
CA ILE A 62 -3.00 -2.02 15.24
C ILE A 62 -1.77 -2.88 14.94
N SER A 63 -0.86 -3.00 15.91
CA SER A 63 0.31 -3.87 15.80
C SER A 63 -0.07 -5.33 16.00
N LYS A 64 0.85 -6.26 15.68
CA LYS A 64 0.67 -7.68 16.01
C LYS A 64 0.41 -7.92 17.50
N SER A 65 0.89 -7.02 18.37
CA SER A 65 0.71 -7.08 19.81
C SER A 65 -0.61 -6.48 20.29
N GLY A 66 -1.44 -5.92 19.40
CA GLY A 66 -2.73 -5.29 19.72
C GLY A 66 -2.63 -3.82 20.14
N SER A 67 -1.43 -3.25 20.21
CA SER A 67 -1.24 -1.83 20.54
C SER A 67 -1.51 -0.94 19.33
N HIS A 68 -2.05 0.25 19.59
CA HIS A 68 -2.25 1.27 18.56
C HIS A 68 -0.96 2.08 18.41
N PHE A 69 -0.52 2.28 17.17
CA PHE A 69 0.63 3.10 16.83
C PHE A 69 0.34 3.93 15.59
N ASP A 70 1.08 5.01 15.43
CA ASP A 70 1.00 5.87 14.27
C ASP A 70 2.25 5.64 13.42
N ALA A 71 2.09 5.30 12.14
CA ALA A 71 3.21 5.20 11.22
C ALA A 71 2.77 5.52 9.79
N ALA A 72 3.70 6.03 8.99
CA ALA A 72 3.53 6.17 7.56
C ALA A 72 3.84 4.84 6.86
N LEU A 73 3.21 4.61 5.72
CA LEU A 73 3.55 3.48 4.85
C LEU A 73 4.44 3.99 3.74
N SER A 74 5.54 3.28 3.49
CA SER A 74 6.42 3.51 2.36
C SER A 74 6.49 2.22 1.54
N TYR A 75 6.51 2.32 0.22
CA TYR A 75 6.74 1.15 -0.62
C TYR A 75 8.21 1.08 -1.02
N ASN A 76 8.87 0.01 -0.59
CA ASN A 76 10.25 -0.26 -1.00
C ASN A 76 10.23 -0.95 -2.37
N LYS A 77 10.60 -0.21 -3.43
CA LYS A 77 10.66 -0.75 -4.81
C LYS A 77 11.72 -1.84 -4.97
N THR A 78 12.76 -1.81 -4.15
CA THR A 78 13.89 -2.76 -4.21
C THR A 78 13.51 -4.10 -3.58
N ASP A 79 12.97 -4.08 -2.36
CA ASP A 79 12.55 -5.30 -1.64
C ASP A 79 11.14 -5.77 -2.08
N GLY A 80 10.38 -4.87 -2.69
CA GLY A 80 9.02 -5.15 -3.14
C GLY A 80 7.99 -5.23 -2.01
N LYS A 81 8.31 -4.73 -0.81
CA LYS A 81 7.46 -4.78 0.38
C LYS A 81 7.03 -3.38 0.86
N ILE A 82 5.97 -3.36 1.66
CA ILE A 82 5.52 -2.16 2.38
C ILE A 82 6.31 -2.07 3.69
N GLU A 83 6.97 -0.94 3.91
CA GLU A 83 7.69 -0.61 5.13
C GLU A 83 6.91 0.42 5.95
N PHE A 84 6.96 0.24 7.26
CA PHE A 84 6.38 1.19 8.21
C PHE A 84 7.46 2.20 8.59
N VAL A 85 7.23 3.47 8.27
CA VAL A 85 8.10 4.58 8.63
C VAL A 85 7.48 5.27 9.83
N PHE A 86 8.16 5.16 10.96
CA PHE A 86 7.84 5.88 12.19
C PHE A 86 8.65 7.17 12.19
N GLU A 87 8.03 8.30 12.51
CA GLU A 87 8.68 9.59 12.72
C GLU A 87 8.59 9.97 14.20
#